data_AF-A0A9P4IL57-F1
#
_entry.id   AF-A0A9P4IL57-F1
#
_cell.length_a   1.000
_cell.length_b   1.000
_cell.length_c   1.000
_cell.angle_alpha   90.00
_cell.angle_beta   90.00
_cell.angle_gamma   90.00
#
_symmetry.space_group_name_H-M   'P 1'
#
loop_
_entity.id
_entity.type
_entity.pdbx_description
1 polymer ?
#
loop_
_entity_poly.entity_id
_entity_poly.type
_entity_poly.pdbx_seq_one_letter_code
_entity_poly.pdbx_strand_id
1 'polypeptide(L)'
;MEHPFCHFDKDDPGVYHNTLRPLPRRLLDVSRLREGENPKLIETHGESGLYVALSHRWGGAVITQTTQANYHLHQREIPLSQMCRTFQEAAAMTATLKFDYIWIDSLCIIQDSEQDWLSESASMADVYSNAVITLSAAAAVSGDTGLLLHRDAGTTVCMPYFDADEIESGEFWISKFRPDDFEAEVANGPLNKRGWTLQERVLSPHIIHFGRTQRLWECQSTIWQESDRQDHTSLSRFDGNLTSGYFKQLRSMSWKEYDQLGKRLPMTSTEFSTWYRLIEQFSKRSLTKEEDTLAAISGLARVFGERRKDAYIAGLWENDIATGLLWTGGQPLHKPKTWRAPSWSWASVTADIDFESGWDGQPRVSNVVSVTDPILSPYGPIKSGHLELTGRTVPVQGIPEDRTVAARSWRKSTMLLDCGLQETSGSVHALSVFDVDVGFRPFAPSVLDVRNNLTWALLLTSISVDVYERIGLAEMDREIFEKARERRITIV
;
A
#
# COMPACT_ATOMS: atom_id res chain seq x y z
N MET A 1 19.02 19.56 13.06
CA MET A 1 19.54 18.46 12.23
C MET A 1 18.99 18.64 10.83
N GLU A 2 19.81 19.16 9.92
CA GLU A 2 19.46 19.22 8.50
C GLU A 2 19.62 17.82 7.91
N HIS A 3 18.51 17.18 7.59
CA HIS A 3 18.54 15.91 6.89
C HIS A 3 18.68 16.20 5.37
N PRO A 4 19.69 15.68 4.66
CA PRO A 4 20.05 16.10 3.29
C PRO A 4 18.93 16.00 2.26
N PHE A 5 17.96 15.11 2.49
CA PHE A 5 16.82 14.89 1.59
C PHE A 5 15.51 15.52 2.09
N CYS A 6 15.50 16.03 3.32
CA CYS A 6 14.30 16.49 4.00
C CYS A 6 14.50 17.96 4.46
N HIS A 7 15.29 18.77 3.71
CA HIS A 7 15.62 20.18 3.96
C HIS A 7 14.39 21.00 4.42
N PHE A 8 14.11 20.94 5.72
CA PHE A 8 13.07 21.68 6.39
C PHE A 8 13.80 22.58 7.38
N ASP A 9 14.32 23.67 6.85
CA ASP A 9 14.83 24.73 7.70
C ASP A 9 13.62 25.58 8.15
N LYS A 10 13.45 25.69 9.47
CA LYS A 10 12.38 26.48 10.09
C LYS A 10 12.79 27.95 10.22
N ASP A 11 14.09 28.22 10.14
CA ASP A 11 14.72 29.52 10.34
C ASP A 11 15.26 30.09 9.00
N ASP A 12 15.33 29.28 7.94
CA ASP A 12 15.46 29.72 6.53
C ASP A 12 14.22 29.36 5.70
N PRO A 13 13.23 30.28 5.60
CA PRO A 13 12.05 30.11 4.77
C PRO A 13 12.36 29.90 3.27
N GLY A 14 13.58 30.23 2.81
CA GLY A 14 13.99 30.24 1.42
C GLY A 14 13.98 28.87 0.73
N VAL A 15 14.09 27.76 1.48
CA VAL A 15 14.23 26.42 0.89
C VAL A 15 12.88 25.79 0.48
N TYR A 16 11.75 26.23 1.06
CA TYR A 16 10.40 25.88 0.57
C TYR A 16 9.64 27.02 -0.10
N HIS A 17 10.11 28.27 0.00
CA HIS A 17 9.45 29.42 -0.64
C HIS A 17 9.32 29.28 -2.17
N ASN A 18 10.05 28.36 -2.80
CA ASN A 18 10.01 28.21 -4.25
C ASN A 18 9.13 27.08 -4.81
N THR A 19 8.32 26.38 -4.00
CA THR A 19 7.28 25.49 -4.58
C THR A 19 6.02 25.43 -3.74
N LEU A 20 5.20 26.49 -3.80
CA LEU A 20 3.77 26.37 -3.46
C LEU A 20 3.21 25.14 -4.21
N ARG A 21 2.52 24.26 -3.48
CA ARG A 21 1.96 23.03 -4.06
C ARG A 21 0.47 23.20 -4.30
N PRO A 22 -0.10 22.55 -5.33
CA PRO A 22 -1.54 22.58 -5.54
C PRO A 22 -2.28 22.15 -4.28
N LEU A 23 -3.21 23.01 -3.82
CA LEU A 23 -4.03 22.71 -2.67
C LEU A 23 -5.15 21.74 -3.03
N PRO A 24 -5.59 20.88 -2.10
CA PRO A 24 -6.85 20.15 -2.23
C PRO A 24 -8.01 21.12 -2.44
N ARG A 25 -9.12 20.66 -3.03
CA ARG A 25 -10.28 21.51 -3.31
C ARG A 25 -10.81 22.24 -2.07
N ARG A 26 -10.73 21.59 -0.92
CA ARG A 26 -11.14 22.14 0.38
C ARG A 26 -10.12 21.87 1.46
N LEU A 27 -10.01 22.81 2.38
CA LEU A 27 -9.14 22.74 3.55
C LEU A 27 -9.86 23.30 4.78
N LEU A 28 -9.43 22.87 5.96
CA LEU A 28 -9.84 23.47 7.21
C LEU A 28 -8.84 24.58 7.57
N ASP A 29 -9.31 25.82 7.63
CA ASP A 29 -8.54 26.97 8.11
C ASP A 29 -8.54 26.99 9.64
N VAL A 30 -7.33 26.92 10.21
CA VAL A 30 -7.04 26.94 11.65
C VAL A 30 -6.12 28.10 12.03
N SER A 31 -5.89 29.07 11.12
CA SER A 31 -4.97 30.20 11.32
C SER A 31 -5.26 31.01 12.58
N ARG A 32 -6.55 31.20 12.90
CA ARG A 32 -7.02 31.95 14.07
C ARG A 32 -7.32 31.11 15.31
N LEU A 33 -6.98 29.82 15.28
CA LEU A 33 -7.24 28.92 16.40
C LEU A 33 -6.53 29.38 17.69
N ARG A 34 -5.34 29.98 17.57
CA ARG A 34 -4.58 30.54 18.69
C ARG A 34 -5.22 31.82 19.29
N GLU A 35 -6.10 32.47 18.53
CA GLU A 35 -6.86 33.65 18.96
C GLU A 35 -8.20 33.28 19.61
N GLY A 36 -8.50 31.98 19.70
CA GLY A 36 -9.74 31.46 20.27
C GLY A 36 -10.91 31.36 19.28
N GLU A 37 -10.66 31.61 17.99
CA GLU A 37 -11.66 31.38 16.94
C GLU A 37 -11.75 29.90 16.57
N ASN A 38 -12.94 29.46 16.18
CA ASN A 38 -13.15 28.10 15.70
C ASN A 38 -12.67 27.95 14.24
N PRO A 39 -12.26 26.73 13.83
CA PRO A 39 -11.90 26.45 12.45
C PRO A 39 -13.05 26.67 11.47
N LYS A 40 -12.74 26.86 10.19
CA LYS A 40 -13.74 26.96 9.10
C LYS A 40 -13.30 26.22 7.85
N LEU A 41 -14.26 25.68 7.11
CA LEU A 41 -14.01 25.00 5.84
C LEU A 41 -13.88 26.04 4.72
N ILE A 42 -12.78 26.01 3.98
CA ILE A 42 -12.56 26.91 2.84
C ILE A 42 -12.49 26.13 1.53
N GLU A 43 -12.94 26.76 0.44
CA GLU A 43 -12.61 26.32 -0.91
C GLU A 43 -11.35 27.01 -1.37
N THR A 44 -10.43 26.24 -1.97
CA THR A 44 -9.13 26.75 -2.39
C THR A 44 -9.12 27.24 -3.83
N HIS A 45 -10.17 26.95 -4.61
CA HIS A 45 -10.32 27.37 -6.01
C HIS A 45 -9.10 27.08 -6.91
N GLY A 46 -8.33 26.02 -6.62
CA GLY A 46 -7.13 25.65 -7.38
C GLY A 46 -5.88 26.44 -7.03
N GLU A 47 -5.89 27.18 -5.92
CA GLU A 47 -4.71 27.87 -5.39
C GLU A 47 -3.60 26.90 -4.99
N SER A 48 -2.42 27.46 -4.77
CA SER A 48 -1.25 26.72 -4.30
C SER A 48 -0.78 27.29 -2.97
N GLY A 49 -0.35 26.41 -2.06
CA GLY A 49 -0.09 26.77 -0.68
C GLY A 49 0.57 25.64 0.10
N LEU A 50 0.64 25.83 1.40
CA LEU A 50 1.19 24.87 2.36
C LEU A 50 0.08 24.43 3.30
N TYR A 51 -0.04 23.12 3.53
CA TYR A 51 -1.03 22.56 4.43
C TYR A 51 -0.51 21.26 5.06
N VAL A 52 -1.18 20.87 6.14
CA VAL A 52 -0.99 19.62 6.87
C VAL A 52 -2.09 18.64 6.46
N ALA A 53 -1.82 17.35 6.40
CA ALA A 53 -2.88 16.33 6.26
C ALA A 53 -3.01 15.51 7.55
N LEU A 54 -4.20 15.00 7.84
CA LEU A 54 -4.44 14.07 8.95
C LEU A 54 -4.71 12.66 8.42
N SER A 55 -3.95 11.68 8.89
CA SER A 55 -4.21 10.26 8.72
C SER A 55 -4.75 9.69 10.03
N HIS A 56 -6.00 9.22 10.03
CA HIS A 56 -6.70 8.80 11.25
C HIS A 56 -7.73 7.69 11.02
N ARG A 57 -8.36 7.22 12.11
CA ARG A 57 -9.47 6.27 12.07
C ARG A 57 -10.71 6.84 12.74
N TRP A 58 -11.88 6.53 12.18
CA TRP A 58 -13.15 6.90 12.81
C TRP A 58 -13.45 6.01 14.03
N GLY A 59 -13.31 4.69 13.87
CA GLY A 59 -13.28 3.71 14.98
C GLY A 59 -14.49 3.74 15.92
N GLY A 60 -15.70 3.92 15.38
CA GLY A 60 -16.96 3.92 16.15
C GLY A 60 -17.27 5.23 16.87
N ALA A 61 -16.37 6.21 16.85
CA ALA A 61 -16.65 7.56 17.36
C ALA A 61 -17.64 8.30 16.46
N VAL A 62 -18.38 9.24 17.04
CA VAL A 62 -19.20 10.18 16.27
C VAL A 62 -18.27 11.23 15.68
N ILE A 63 -17.89 11.02 14.41
CA ILE A 63 -16.98 11.91 13.70
C ILE A 63 -17.76 13.07 13.10
N THR A 64 -17.24 14.29 13.27
CA THR A 64 -17.75 15.48 12.59
C THR A 64 -17.56 15.32 11.09
N GLN A 65 -18.67 15.45 10.36
CA GLN A 65 -18.72 15.22 8.93
C GLN A 65 -19.34 16.41 8.20
N THR A 66 -18.74 16.75 7.07
CA THR A 66 -19.37 17.69 6.13
C THR A 66 -20.35 16.93 5.25
N THR A 67 -21.58 17.44 5.20
CA THR A 67 -22.69 16.96 4.37
C THR A 67 -23.20 18.13 3.54
N GLN A 68 -24.02 17.85 2.53
CA GLN A 68 -24.64 18.91 1.72
C GLN A 68 -25.45 19.88 2.60
N ALA A 69 -26.10 19.39 3.66
CA ALA A 69 -26.94 20.18 4.54
C ALA A 69 -26.16 21.15 5.45
N ASN A 70 -24.97 20.77 5.91
CA ASN A 70 -24.16 21.59 6.82
C ASN A 70 -22.98 22.29 6.14
N TYR A 71 -22.79 22.11 4.83
CA TYR A 71 -21.68 22.68 4.06
C TYR A 71 -21.49 24.18 4.29
N HIS A 72 -22.55 24.97 4.09
CA HIS A 72 -22.50 26.42 4.27
C HIS A 72 -22.32 26.86 5.73
N LEU A 73 -22.71 26.02 6.69
CA LEU A 73 -22.42 26.27 8.10
C LEU A 73 -20.93 26.05 8.39
N HIS A 74 -20.37 24.94 7.91
CA HIS A 74 -18.95 24.64 8.05
C HIS A 74 -18.05 25.67 7.37
N GLN A 75 -18.52 26.31 6.29
CA GLN A 75 -17.81 27.43 5.65
C GLN A 75 -17.69 28.68 6.54
N ARG A 76 -18.62 28.86 7.48
CA ARG A 76 -18.60 29.97 8.44
C ARG A 76 -17.77 29.59 9.66
N GLU A 77 -18.08 28.44 10.24
CA GLU A 77 -17.49 27.99 11.50
C GLU A 77 -17.77 26.50 11.73
N ILE A 78 -16.79 25.80 12.30
CA ILE A 78 -16.93 24.44 12.83
C ILE A 78 -16.50 24.48 14.30
N PRO A 79 -17.46 24.52 15.24
CA PRO A 79 -17.14 24.57 16.66
C PRO A 79 -16.22 23.42 17.10
N LEU A 80 -15.12 23.73 17.80
CA LEU A 80 -14.20 22.70 18.32
C LEU A 80 -14.90 21.70 19.24
N SER A 81 -15.95 22.13 19.94
CA SER A 81 -16.77 21.27 20.79
C SER A 81 -17.53 20.19 20.02
N GLN A 82 -17.76 20.37 18.72
CA GLN A 82 -18.35 19.36 17.84
C GLN A 82 -17.31 18.39 17.28
N MET A 83 -16.03 18.72 17.38
CA MET A 83 -14.92 17.90 16.89
C MET A 83 -14.56 16.80 17.88
N CYS A 84 -14.23 15.61 17.37
CA CYS A 84 -13.65 14.56 18.20
C CYS A 84 -12.26 14.97 18.71
N ARG A 85 -11.78 14.28 19.74
CA ARG A 85 -10.50 14.61 20.39
C ARG A 85 -9.33 14.62 19.40
N THR A 86 -9.27 13.64 18.49
CA THR A 86 -8.22 13.55 17.46
C THR A 86 -8.21 14.78 16.55
N PHE A 87 -9.37 15.34 16.19
CA PHE A 87 -9.45 16.53 15.32
C PHE A 87 -9.04 17.80 16.05
N GLN A 88 -9.49 17.97 17.29
CA GLN A 88 -9.09 19.11 18.13
C GLN A 88 -7.57 19.14 18.31
N GLU A 89 -6.97 18.00 18.66
CA GLU A 89 -5.51 17.89 18.85
C GLU A 89 -4.74 18.02 17.52
N ALA A 90 -5.28 17.55 16.40
CA ALA A 90 -4.68 17.74 15.08
C ALA A 90 -4.69 19.21 14.63
N ALA A 91 -5.79 19.92 14.85
CA ALA A 91 -5.90 21.35 14.58
C ALA A 91 -4.93 22.16 15.46
N ALA A 92 -4.88 21.85 16.76
CA ALA A 92 -3.94 22.47 17.69
C ALA A 92 -2.48 22.19 17.32
N MET A 93 -2.16 20.97 16.88
CA MET A 93 -0.82 20.60 16.42
C MET A 93 -0.44 21.34 15.14
N THR A 94 -1.36 21.44 14.19
CA THR A 94 -1.17 22.20 12.94
C THR A 94 -0.84 23.66 13.24
N ALA A 95 -1.64 24.29 14.10
CA ALA A 95 -1.39 25.64 14.56
C ALA A 95 -0.04 25.73 15.29
N THR A 96 0.31 24.76 16.15
CA THR A 96 1.61 24.70 16.87
C THR A 96 2.80 24.64 15.91
N LEU A 97 2.67 23.88 14.83
CA LEU A 97 3.66 23.78 13.75
C LEU A 97 3.70 25.01 12.84
N LYS A 98 2.88 26.03 13.10
CA LYS A 98 2.76 27.29 12.36
C LYS A 98 2.26 27.11 10.92
N PHE A 99 1.32 26.18 10.72
CA PHE A 99 0.56 26.06 9.47
C PHE A 99 -0.87 26.54 9.69
N ASP A 100 -1.43 27.15 8.65
CA ASP A 100 -2.79 27.72 8.68
C ASP A 100 -3.86 26.71 8.25
N TYR A 101 -3.49 25.66 7.54
CA TYR A 101 -4.44 24.75 6.91
C TYR A 101 -4.17 23.29 7.26
N ILE A 102 -5.24 22.56 7.54
CA ILE A 102 -5.23 21.10 7.67
C ILE A 102 -6.29 20.45 6.77
N TRP A 103 -5.96 19.33 6.14
CA TRP A 103 -6.91 18.48 5.43
C TRP A 103 -7.32 17.28 6.30
N ILE A 104 -8.63 17.08 6.44
CA ILE A 104 -9.24 15.98 7.19
C ILE A 104 -10.37 15.40 6.33
N ASP A 105 -10.29 14.11 5.94
CA ASP A 105 -11.20 13.48 4.98
C ASP A 105 -12.69 13.69 5.27
N SER A 106 -13.11 13.52 6.52
CA SER A 106 -14.51 13.62 6.94
C SER A 106 -15.07 15.05 6.83
N LEU A 107 -14.20 16.07 6.89
CA LEU A 107 -14.58 17.48 6.83
C LEU A 107 -14.34 18.09 5.44
N CYS A 108 -13.30 17.65 4.75
CA CYS A 108 -12.89 18.15 3.44
C CYS A 108 -13.52 17.40 2.27
N ILE A 109 -14.30 16.34 2.52
CA ILE A 109 -15.11 15.61 1.52
C ILE A 109 -16.58 15.66 1.96
N ILE A 110 -17.51 15.89 1.02
CA ILE A 110 -18.95 15.88 1.30
C ILE A 110 -19.42 14.41 1.39
N GLN A 111 -19.68 13.92 2.59
CA GLN A 111 -19.84 12.49 2.88
C GLN A 111 -21.10 11.86 2.27
N ASP A 112 -22.15 12.66 2.05
CA ASP A 112 -23.43 12.25 1.47
C ASP A 112 -23.54 12.57 -0.04
N SER A 113 -22.41 12.80 -0.72
CA SER A 113 -22.35 13.03 -2.17
C SER A 113 -21.40 12.03 -2.84
N GLU A 114 -21.97 11.06 -3.58
CA GLU A 114 -21.20 10.07 -4.33
C GLU A 114 -20.30 10.72 -5.40
N GLN A 115 -20.80 11.75 -6.08
CA GLN A 115 -20.03 12.48 -7.08
C GLN A 115 -18.82 13.19 -6.46
N ASP A 116 -19.01 13.81 -5.29
CA ASP A 116 -17.93 14.49 -4.58
C ASP A 116 -16.91 13.47 -4.06
N TRP A 117 -17.39 12.36 -3.49
CA TRP A 117 -16.53 11.26 -3.05
C TRP A 117 -15.69 10.69 -4.20
N LEU A 118 -16.29 10.43 -5.37
CA LEU A 118 -15.57 9.92 -6.55
C LEU A 118 -14.47 10.89 -7.00
N SER A 119 -14.75 12.19 -7.01
CA SER A 119 -13.75 13.21 -7.36
C SER A 119 -12.63 13.31 -6.33
N GLU A 120 -12.96 13.37 -5.04
CA GLU A 120 -11.97 13.57 -3.96
C GLU A 120 -11.12 12.32 -3.73
N SER A 121 -11.72 11.13 -3.75
CA SER A 121 -11.00 9.85 -3.61
C SER A 121 -9.97 9.63 -4.73
N ALA A 122 -10.30 10.02 -5.97
CA ALA A 122 -9.36 9.99 -7.09
C ALA A 122 -8.16 10.94 -6.89
N SER A 123 -8.37 12.05 -6.17
CA SER A 123 -7.33 13.05 -5.87
C SER A 123 -6.59 12.79 -4.56
N MET A 124 -7.02 11.82 -3.75
CA MET A 124 -6.47 11.56 -2.41
C MET A 124 -4.96 11.30 -2.44
N ALA A 125 -4.47 10.71 -3.52
CA ALA A 125 -3.04 10.52 -3.75
C ALA A 125 -2.27 11.84 -3.74
N ASP A 126 -2.81 12.86 -4.42
CA ASP A 126 -2.21 14.17 -4.52
C ASP A 126 -2.38 14.97 -3.23
N VAL A 127 -3.48 14.77 -2.49
CA VAL A 127 -3.68 15.36 -1.15
C VAL A 127 -2.55 14.96 -0.20
N TYR A 128 -2.18 13.68 -0.10
CA TYR A 128 -1.10 13.28 0.80
C TYR A 128 0.29 13.59 0.22
N SER A 129 0.46 13.50 -1.10
CA SER A 129 1.74 13.86 -1.75
C SER A 129 2.06 15.35 -1.69
N ASN A 130 1.07 16.23 -1.71
CA ASN A 130 1.26 17.68 -1.71
C ASN A 130 1.24 18.27 -0.29
N ALA A 131 0.83 17.51 0.72
CA ALA A 131 0.93 17.95 2.12
C ALA A 131 2.40 18.17 2.50
N VAL A 132 2.66 19.23 3.27
CA VAL A 132 4.00 19.50 3.81
C VAL A 132 4.38 18.42 4.81
N ILE A 133 3.40 18.04 5.63
CA ILE A 133 3.52 17.06 6.68
C ILE A 133 2.16 16.39 6.91
N THR A 134 2.20 15.09 7.15
CA THR A 134 1.02 14.31 7.56
C THR A 134 1.13 14.01 9.05
N LEU A 135 0.10 14.37 9.82
CA LEU A 135 -0.06 13.94 11.20
C LEU A 135 -0.72 12.57 11.17
N SER A 136 -0.06 11.56 11.73
CA SER A 136 -0.55 10.19 11.74
C SER A 136 -0.95 9.82 13.17
N ALA A 137 -2.24 9.56 13.37
CA ALA A 137 -2.80 9.08 14.64
C ALA A 137 -2.49 7.58 14.84
N ALA A 138 -1.20 7.21 14.87
CA ALA A 138 -0.74 5.83 14.73
C ALA A 138 -1.32 4.90 15.80
N ALA A 139 -1.37 5.34 17.06
CA ALA A 139 -1.93 4.59 18.18
C ALA A 139 -3.45 4.75 18.37
N ALA A 140 -4.11 5.64 17.61
CA ALA A 140 -5.52 5.95 17.81
C ALA A 140 -6.42 4.81 17.32
N VAL A 141 -7.24 4.26 18.22
CA VAL A 141 -8.21 3.24 17.84
C VAL A 141 -9.52 3.82 17.31
N SER A 142 -9.83 5.07 17.67
CA SER A 142 -11.02 5.83 17.28
C SER A 142 -10.75 7.34 17.23
N GLY A 143 -11.69 8.12 16.74
CA GLY A 143 -11.62 9.59 16.77
C GLY A 143 -11.53 10.20 18.18
N ASP A 144 -11.95 9.46 19.21
CA ASP A 144 -11.94 9.94 20.60
C ASP A 144 -10.64 9.61 21.35
N THR A 145 -9.76 8.81 20.74
CA THR A 145 -8.48 8.43 21.36
C THR A 145 -7.53 9.63 21.49
N GLY A 146 -7.48 10.50 20.49
CA GLY A 146 -6.52 11.62 20.41
C GLY A 146 -5.18 11.24 19.78
N LEU A 147 -4.38 12.26 19.49
CA LEU A 147 -2.98 12.21 19.08
C LEU A 147 -2.02 12.26 20.29
N LEU A 148 -2.37 13.03 21.32
CA LEU A 148 -1.49 13.36 22.45
C LEU A 148 -1.81 12.48 23.66
N LEU A 149 -1.60 11.18 23.49
CA LEU A 149 -1.77 10.22 24.57
C LEU A 149 -0.83 10.54 25.74
N HIS A 150 -1.29 10.24 26.97
CA HIS A 150 -0.45 10.38 28.15
C HIS A 150 0.70 9.37 28.07
N ARG A 151 1.92 9.86 28.28
CA ARG A 151 3.14 9.06 28.26
C ARG A 151 3.84 9.22 29.60
N ASP A 152 4.14 8.12 30.26
CA ASP A 152 5.01 8.14 31.42
C ASP A 152 6.42 8.47 30.94
N ALA A 153 6.94 9.63 31.33
CA ALA A 153 8.28 10.07 30.93
C ALA A 153 9.38 9.14 31.48
N GLY A 154 9.06 8.33 32.50
CA GLY A 154 10.03 7.47 33.18
C GLY A 154 11.21 8.26 33.77
N THR A 155 12.02 7.59 34.58
CA THR A 155 13.35 8.12 34.92
C THR A 155 14.34 7.47 33.97
N THR A 156 15.07 8.29 33.22
CA THR A 156 16.18 7.86 32.38
C THR A 156 17.47 8.40 32.98
N VAL A 157 18.42 7.51 33.27
CA VAL A 157 19.71 7.83 33.88
C VAL A 157 20.80 7.55 32.86
N CYS A 158 21.67 8.53 32.61
CA CYS A 158 22.89 8.33 31.86
C CYS A 158 23.99 7.81 32.80
N MET A 159 24.65 6.72 32.41
CA MET A 159 25.75 6.10 33.15
C MET A 159 26.98 6.04 32.24
N PRO A 160 28.13 6.60 32.67
CA PRO A 160 29.38 6.40 31.95
C PRO A 160 29.82 4.93 32.07
N TYR A 161 30.51 4.42 31.06
CA TYR A 161 31.30 3.21 31.18
C TYR A 161 32.76 3.52 30.89
N PHE A 162 33.64 2.77 31.55
CA PHE A 162 35.07 2.96 31.49
C PHE A 162 35.70 1.73 30.84
N ASP A 163 36.78 1.92 30.09
CA ASP A 163 37.59 0.80 29.60
C ASP A 163 38.43 0.19 30.74
N ALA A 164 39.31 -0.76 30.36
CA ALA A 164 40.20 -1.43 31.29
C ALA A 164 41.23 -0.49 31.95
N ASP A 165 41.48 0.69 31.38
CA ASP A 165 42.42 1.70 31.88
C ASP A 165 41.72 2.78 32.73
N GLU A 166 40.45 2.55 33.11
CA GLU A 166 39.59 3.49 33.83
C GLU A 166 39.33 4.80 33.06
N ILE A 167 39.48 4.78 31.74
CA ILE A 167 39.19 5.93 30.87
C ILE A 167 37.73 5.83 30.43
N GLU A 168 36.99 6.93 30.61
CA GLU A 168 35.61 7.02 30.14
C GLU A 168 35.56 6.76 28.63
N SER A 169 34.95 5.64 28.26
CA SER A 169 34.93 5.12 26.90
C SER A 169 33.59 5.35 26.21
N GLY A 170 32.60 5.85 26.95
CA GLY A 170 31.29 6.22 26.44
C GLY A 170 30.23 6.21 27.53
N GLU A 171 28.99 6.32 27.10
CA GLU A 171 27.83 6.34 27.99
C GLU A 171 26.76 5.33 27.54
N PHE A 172 26.03 4.78 28.50
CA PHE A 172 24.80 4.05 28.26
C PHE A 172 23.70 4.63 29.14
N TRP A 173 22.46 4.51 28.70
CA TRP A 173 21.34 5.01 29.49
C TRP A 173 20.47 3.87 29.96
N ILE A 174 20.05 3.97 31.22
CA ILE A 174 19.12 3.05 31.86
C ILE A 174 17.80 3.79 31.97
N SER A 175 16.75 3.23 31.38
CA SER A 175 15.39 3.72 31.59
C SER A 175 14.53 2.62 32.18
N LYS A 176 13.58 3.00 33.02
CA LYS A 176 12.56 2.07 33.55
C LYS A 176 11.67 1.53 32.43
N PHE A 177 11.57 2.25 31.32
CA PHE A 177 10.69 1.93 30.21
C PHE A 177 11.46 1.99 28.89
N ARG A 178 11.29 0.96 28.06
CA ARG A 178 11.81 0.93 26.68
C ARG A 178 10.64 1.25 25.75
N PRO A 179 10.68 2.37 25.00
CA PRO A 179 9.68 2.66 23.98
C PRO A 179 9.55 1.53 22.95
N ASP A 180 8.32 1.31 22.50
CA ASP A 180 8.02 0.38 21.40
C ASP A 180 8.62 0.95 20.11
N ASP A 181 9.20 0.12 19.26
CA ASP A 181 9.82 0.58 18.02
C ASP A 181 8.78 0.96 16.94
N PHE A 182 9.27 1.43 15.79
CA PHE A 182 8.43 1.80 14.64
C PHE A 182 7.53 0.66 14.14
N GLU A 183 8.02 -0.58 14.18
CA GLU A 183 7.27 -1.73 13.70
C GLU A 183 6.06 -1.99 14.60
N ALA A 184 6.25 -1.91 15.92
CA ALA A 184 5.18 -2.06 16.90
C ALA A 184 4.21 -0.86 16.94
N GLU A 185 4.72 0.36 16.93
CA GLU A 185 3.92 1.59 17.07
C GLU A 185 3.17 1.98 15.80
N VAL A 186 3.80 1.77 14.64
CA VAL A 186 3.31 2.28 13.36
C VAL A 186 2.90 1.12 12.46
N ALA A 187 3.83 0.27 12.03
CA ALA A 187 3.54 -0.73 11.00
C ALA A 187 2.42 -1.71 11.42
N ASN A 188 2.49 -2.22 12.66
CA ASN A 188 1.47 -3.06 13.28
C ASN A 188 0.44 -2.29 14.11
N GLY A 189 0.58 -0.96 14.15
CA GLY A 189 -0.31 -0.05 14.85
C GLY A 189 -1.73 -0.07 14.30
N PRO A 190 -2.72 0.35 15.10
CA PRO A 190 -4.13 0.30 14.72
C PRO A 190 -4.42 1.05 13.42
N LEU A 191 -3.81 2.22 13.19
CA LEU A 191 -4.04 3.01 11.98
C LEU A 191 -3.72 2.22 10.70
N ASN A 192 -2.54 1.59 10.63
CA ASN A 192 -2.05 0.89 9.45
C ASN A 192 -2.80 -0.42 9.12
N LYS A 193 -3.79 -0.81 9.93
CA LYS A 193 -4.73 -1.90 9.61
C LYS A 193 -5.82 -1.50 8.61
N ARG A 194 -5.95 -0.21 8.23
CA ARG A 194 -6.94 0.27 7.25
C ARG A 194 -6.35 0.36 5.84
N GLY A 195 -7.04 -0.14 4.82
CA GLY A 195 -6.54 -0.18 3.43
C GLY A 195 -6.05 1.17 2.90
N TRP A 196 -6.89 2.21 3.01
CA TRP A 196 -6.57 3.57 2.56
C TRP A 196 -5.28 4.15 3.17
N THR A 197 -4.97 3.80 4.42
CA THR A 197 -3.81 4.36 5.13
C THR A 197 -2.46 3.98 4.54
N LEU A 198 -2.40 2.92 3.72
CA LEU A 198 -1.18 2.60 2.98
C LEU A 198 -0.83 3.74 2.02
N GLN A 199 -1.80 4.20 1.23
CA GLN A 199 -1.61 5.30 0.29
C GLN A 199 -1.26 6.59 1.05
N GLU A 200 -1.98 6.87 2.14
CA GLU A 200 -1.73 8.04 2.99
C GLU A 200 -0.28 8.08 3.48
N ARG A 201 0.25 6.95 3.95
CA ARG A 201 1.62 6.83 4.48
C ARG A 201 2.69 6.84 3.38
N VAL A 202 2.52 6.02 2.35
CA VAL A 202 3.55 5.86 1.30
C VAL A 202 3.71 7.13 0.48
N LEU A 203 2.61 7.86 0.21
CA LEU A 203 2.65 9.06 -0.62
C LEU A 203 3.01 10.33 0.14
N SER A 204 2.97 10.32 1.47
CA SER A 204 3.32 11.49 2.28
C SER A 204 4.84 11.75 2.27
N PRO A 205 5.28 12.98 1.94
CA PRO A 205 6.71 13.34 1.97
C PRO A 205 7.32 13.27 3.36
N HIS A 206 6.55 13.70 4.37
CA HIS A 206 6.92 13.74 5.78
C HIS A 206 5.74 13.34 6.65
N ILE A 207 6.00 12.59 7.70
CA ILE A 207 4.97 12.14 8.64
C ILE A 207 5.49 12.26 10.06
N ILE A 208 4.66 12.81 10.95
CA ILE A 208 4.81 12.61 12.39
C ILE A 208 3.77 11.57 12.82
N HIS A 209 4.26 10.42 13.23
CA HIS A 209 3.47 9.39 13.87
C HIS A 209 3.36 9.66 15.36
N PHE A 210 2.12 9.78 15.82
CA PHE A 210 1.75 9.83 17.22
C PHE A 210 1.50 8.40 17.71
N GLY A 211 2.59 7.76 18.15
CA GLY A 211 2.56 6.45 18.80
C GLY A 211 2.06 6.55 20.24
N ARG A 212 1.92 5.39 20.88
CA ARG A 212 1.48 5.24 22.26
C ARG A 212 2.58 5.64 23.23
N THR A 213 3.82 5.29 22.93
CA THR A 213 4.96 5.39 23.85
C THR A 213 5.94 6.47 23.40
N GLN A 214 6.01 6.75 22.11
CA GLN A 214 6.86 7.78 21.54
C GLN A 214 6.29 8.38 20.25
N ARG A 215 6.89 9.49 19.81
CA ARG A 215 6.67 10.07 18.49
C ARG A 215 7.73 9.59 17.53
N LEU A 216 7.33 9.38 16.29
CA LEU A 216 8.20 8.88 15.24
C LEU A 216 8.07 9.79 14.02
N TRP A 217 9.19 10.10 13.39
CA TRP A 217 9.26 10.83 12.15
C TRP A 217 9.58 9.87 11.01
N GLU A 218 8.84 9.97 9.92
CA GLU A 218 9.14 9.26 8.68
C GLU A 218 9.25 10.28 7.55
N CYS A 219 10.36 10.27 6.80
CA CYS A 219 10.46 10.99 5.53
C CYS A 219 10.77 10.05 4.36
N GLN A 220 11.27 10.58 3.23
CA GLN A 220 11.44 9.82 1.99
C GLN A 220 12.63 8.85 2.00
N SER A 221 13.53 9.00 2.98
CA SER A 221 14.79 8.24 3.03
C SER A 221 15.18 7.79 4.44
N THR A 222 14.51 8.27 5.48
CA THR A 222 14.81 7.84 6.85
C THR A 222 13.57 7.82 7.76
N ILE A 223 13.68 7.04 8.84
CA ILE A 223 12.76 7.00 9.97
C ILE A 223 13.56 7.34 11.22
N TRP A 224 13.04 8.27 12.01
CA TRP A 224 13.58 8.63 13.32
C TRP A 224 12.53 8.40 14.39
N GLN A 225 12.98 8.03 15.57
CA GLN A 225 12.13 7.87 16.76
C GLN A 225 12.68 8.76 17.87
N GLU A 226 11.84 9.23 18.80
CA GLU A 226 12.33 10.02 19.95
C GLU A 226 13.39 9.26 20.78
N SER A 227 13.36 7.92 20.76
CA SER A 227 14.36 7.08 21.41
C SER A 227 15.67 6.86 20.61
N ASP A 228 15.71 7.23 19.33
CA ASP A 228 16.94 7.08 18.52
C ASP A 228 17.99 8.11 18.99
N ARG A 229 19.25 7.68 19.15
CA ARG A 229 20.37 8.57 19.44
C ARG A 229 21.04 9.08 18.17
N GLN A 230 21.81 10.17 18.31
CA GLN A 230 22.56 10.81 17.22
C GLN A 230 23.65 9.94 16.58
N ASP A 231 23.88 8.71 17.04
CA ASP A 231 24.81 7.80 16.38
C ASP A 231 24.28 7.42 15.00
N HIS A 232 24.99 7.95 14.00
CA HIS A 232 24.74 7.88 12.56
C HIS A 232 24.75 6.47 11.96
N THR A 233 24.67 5.41 12.78
CA THR A 233 24.66 4.00 12.38
C THR A 233 23.27 3.47 12.08
N SER A 234 22.24 4.32 12.06
CA SER A 234 20.98 4.01 11.34
C SER A 234 21.20 4.12 9.82
N LEU A 235 22.19 3.38 9.31
CA LEU A 235 22.26 3.02 7.90
C LEU A 235 20.93 2.33 7.56
N SER A 236 20.16 2.96 6.68
CA SER A 236 19.05 2.38 5.93
C SER A 236 18.14 1.43 6.72
N ARG A 237 17.30 1.92 7.64
CA ARG A 237 16.10 1.15 8.04
C ARG A 237 15.14 0.85 6.87
N PHE A 238 15.40 1.43 5.68
CA PHE A 238 14.79 1.01 4.42
C PHE A 238 15.28 -0.33 3.89
N ASP A 239 16.36 -0.94 4.41
CA ASP A 239 16.77 -2.30 4.01
C ASP A 239 15.70 -3.36 4.34
N GLY A 240 14.75 -3.06 5.23
CA GLY A 240 13.57 -3.89 5.50
C GLY A 240 12.25 -3.41 4.88
N ASN A 241 12.15 -2.13 4.50
CA ASN A 241 10.93 -1.49 3.98
C ASN A 241 11.18 -0.80 2.62
N LEU A 242 11.98 -1.45 1.77
CA LEU A 242 12.38 -1.03 0.42
C LEU A 242 11.22 -0.45 -0.40
N THR A 243 10.01 -0.98 -0.19
CA THR A 243 8.78 -0.54 -0.86
C THR A 243 8.43 0.92 -0.59
N SER A 244 8.26 1.35 0.67
CA SER A 244 7.90 2.75 0.99
C SER A 244 8.97 3.73 0.50
N GLY A 245 10.24 3.38 0.67
CA GLY A 245 11.38 4.21 0.24
C GLY A 245 11.45 4.37 -1.27
N TYR A 246 11.22 3.29 -2.02
CA TYR A 246 11.18 3.31 -3.48
C TYR A 246 10.05 4.21 -4.01
N PHE A 247 8.81 4.07 -3.50
CA PHE A 247 7.69 4.91 -3.94
C PHE A 247 7.88 6.39 -3.58
N LYS A 248 8.52 6.68 -2.44
CA LYS A 248 8.86 8.04 -2.06
C LYS A 248 9.97 8.63 -2.93
N GLN A 249 11.01 7.85 -3.24
CA GLN A 249 12.06 8.24 -4.20
C GLN A 249 11.49 8.43 -5.62
N LEU A 250 10.53 7.61 -6.03
CA LEU A 250 9.73 7.80 -7.25
C LEU A 250 8.89 9.09 -7.24
N ARG A 251 9.03 10.03 -6.30
CA ARG A 251 8.51 11.39 -6.46
C ARG A 251 9.54 12.49 -6.21
N SER A 252 10.76 12.15 -5.78
CA SER A 252 11.81 13.15 -5.50
C SER A 252 12.35 13.81 -6.77
N MET A 253 12.92 15.02 -6.62
CA MET A 253 13.50 15.81 -7.72
C MET A 253 14.71 15.12 -8.39
N SER A 254 15.46 14.31 -7.65
CA SER A 254 16.67 13.63 -8.17
C SER A 254 16.39 12.64 -9.30
N TRP A 255 15.15 12.15 -9.43
CA TRP A 255 14.76 11.28 -10.54
C TRP A 255 14.24 12.04 -11.77
N LYS A 256 13.88 13.33 -11.64
CA LYS A 256 13.57 14.18 -12.80
C LYS A 256 14.83 14.43 -13.65
N GLU A 257 16.00 14.47 -13.04
CA GLU A 257 17.29 14.58 -13.73
C GLU A 257 17.64 13.27 -14.47
N TYR A 258 17.23 12.11 -13.93
CA TYR A 258 17.35 10.81 -14.62
C TYR A 258 16.38 10.69 -15.82
N ASP A 259 15.17 11.27 -15.73
CA ASP A 259 14.18 11.31 -16.83
C ASP A 259 14.62 12.23 -17.98
N GLN A 260 15.38 13.30 -17.68
CA GLN A 260 15.98 14.19 -18.70
C GLN A 260 17.02 13.49 -19.60
N LEU A 261 17.59 12.36 -19.18
CA LEU A 261 18.46 11.52 -20.02
C LEU A 261 17.71 10.67 -21.06
N GLY A 262 16.38 10.81 -21.18
CA GLY A 262 15.65 10.50 -22.40
C GLY A 262 15.57 9.01 -22.80
N LYS A 263 15.86 8.09 -21.90
CA LYS A 263 15.51 6.67 -22.07
C LYS A 263 14.48 6.28 -21.01
N ARG A 264 13.21 6.39 -21.37
CA ARG A 264 12.12 5.70 -20.66
C ARG A 264 12.36 4.20 -20.77
N LEU A 265 13.02 3.62 -19.78
CA LEU A 265 13.33 2.19 -19.76
C LEU A 265 12.10 1.39 -19.33
N PRO A 266 11.85 0.21 -19.94
CA PRO A 266 10.87 -0.75 -19.42
C PRO A 266 11.09 -1.01 -17.93
N MET A 267 10.04 -1.36 -17.20
CA MET A 267 10.19 -1.76 -15.81
C MET A 267 11.10 -2.99 -15.68
N THR A 268 11.93 -2.99 -14.65
CA THR A 268 12.75 -4.16 -14.31
C THR A 268 11.93 -5.13 -13.47
N SER A 269 12.34 -6.41 -13.44
CA SER A 269 11.74 -7.41 -12.54
C SER A 269 11.74 -6.99 -11.07
N THR A 270 12.76 -6.23 -10.65
CA THR A 270 12.85 -5.67 -9.28
C THR A 270 11.80 -4.60 -8.99
N GLU A 271 11.38 -3.83 -9.99
CA GLU A 271 10.34 -2.81 -9.84
C GLU A 271 8.96 -3.46 -9.71
N PHE A 272 8.64 -4.44 -10.56
CA PHE A 272 7.42 -5.23 -10.42
C PHE A 272 7.35 -5.94 -9.06
N SER A 273 8.46 -6.53 -8.61
CA SER A 273 8.55 -7.14 -7.28
C SER A 273 8.33 -6.13 -6.14
N THR A 274 8.57 -4.84 -6.39
CA THR A 274 8.26 -3.78 -5.41
C THR A 274 6.78 -3.43 -5.41
N TRP A 275 6.13 -3.41 -6.59
CA TRP A 275 4.68 -3.31 -6.69
C TRP A 275 3.97 -4.47 -5.98
N TYR A 276 4.38 -5.71 -6.23
CA TYR A 276 3.75 -6.87 -5.61
C TYR A 276 3.91 -6.89 -4.09
N ARG A 277 5.10 -6.59 -3.55
CA ARG A 277 5.28 -6.40 -2.09
C ARG A 277 4.36 -5.31 -1.52
N LEU A 278 4.05 -4.27 -2.30
CA LEU A 278 3.07 -3.28 -1.89
C LEU A 278 1.66 -3.86 -1.82
N ILE A 279 1.27 -4.68 -2.81
CA ILE A 279 -0.01 -5.40 -2.81
C ILE A 279 -0.12 -6.32 -1.59
N GLU A 280 0.91 -7.10 -1.28
CA GLU A 280 0.93 -8.01 -0.12
C GLU A 280 0.72 -7.26 1.21
N GLN A 281 1.33 -6.08 1.34
CA GLN A 281 1.08 -5.20 2.48
C GLN A 281 -0.35 -4.68 2.46
N PHE A 282 -0.88 -4.29 1.30
CA PHE A 282 -2.22 -3.76 1.14
C PHE A 282 -3.31 -4.79 1.50
N SER A 283 -3.18 -6.03 1.01
CA SER A 283 -4.17 -7.09 1.19
C SER A 283 -4.38 -7.48 2.66
N LYS A 284 -3.36 -7.33 3.50
CA LYS A 284 -3.42 -7.58 4.96
C LYS A 284 -4.22 -6.52 5.72
N ARG A 285 -4.68 -5.46 5.03
CA ARG A 285 -5.43 -4.34 5.63
C ARG A 285 -6.92 -4.48 5.34
N SER A 286 -7.73 -4.02 6.29
CA SER A 286 -9.18 -4.04 6.19
C SER A 286 -9.72 -2.79 5.48
N LEU A 287 -10.71 -2.99 4.62
CA LEU A 287 -11.53 -1.92 4.04
C LEU A 287 -12.95 -1.97 4.60
N THR A 288 -13.56 -0.81 4.79
CA THR A 288 -14.96 -0.72 5.24
C THR A 288 -15.93 -1.14 4.11
N LYS A 289 -15.61 -0.75 2.88
CA LYS A 289 -16.31 -1.18 1.66
C LYS A 289 -15.34 -2.00 0.83
N GLU A 290 -15.68 -3.25 0.59
CA GLU A 290 -14.85 -4.16 -0.20
C GLU A 290 -14.71 -3.68 -1.64
N GLU A 291 -15.69 -2.94 -2.16
CA GLU A 291 -15.68 -2.37 -3.51
C GLU A 291 -14.56 -1.34 -3.71
N ASP A 292 -14.04 -0.75 -2.63
CA ASP A 292 -13.01 0.27 -2.68
C ASP A 292 -11.60 -0.29 -2.95
N THR A 293 -11.41 -1.60 -3.08
CA THR A 293 -10.08 -2.24 -3.20
C THR A 293 -9.19 -1.61 -4.28
N LEU A 294 -9.69 -1.46 -5.51
CA LEU A 294 -8.91 -0.84 -6.59
C LEU A 294 -8.85 0.70 -6.45
N ALA A 295 -9.88 1.33 -5.87
CA ALA A 295 -9.85 2.77 -5.61
C ALA A 295 -8.76 3.14 -4.60
N ALA A 296 -8.66 2.38 -3.50
CA ALA A 296 -7.77 2.64 -2.37
C ALA A 296 -6.28 2.50 -2.70
N ILE A 297 -5.95 1.85 -3.82
CA ILE A 297 -4.57 1.69 -4.31
C ILE A 297 -4.29 2.45 -5.61
N SER A 298 -5.31 3.05 -6.21
CA SER A 298 -5.24 3.71 -7.52
C SER A 298 -4.20 4.83 -7.59
N GLY A 299 -4.02 5.56 -6.49
CA GLY A 299 -3.01 6.61 -6.37
C GLY A 299 -1.59 6.05 -6.45
N LEU A 300 -1.33 4.94 -5.79
CA LEU A 300 -0.05 4.24 -5.83
C LEU A 300 0.20 3.63 -7.21
N ALA A 301 -0.82 3.00 -7.81
CA ALA A 301 -0.77 2.47 -9.17
C ALA A 301 -0.43 3.58 -10.18
N ARG A 302 -1.08 4.74 -10.08
CA ARG A 302 -0.82 5.89 -10.93
C ARG A 302 0.63 6.38 -10.84
N VAL A 303 1.16 6.53 -9.63
CA VAL A 303 2.57 6.95 -9.41
C VAL A 303 3.55 5.98 -10.03
N PHE A 304 3.26 4.69 -9.89
CA PHE A 304 4.08 3.63 -10.44
C PHE A 304 4.01 3.59 -11.98
N GLY A 305 2.81 3.71 -12.55
CA GLY A 305 2.56 3.60 -13.99
C GLY A 305 2.92 4.84 -14.81
N GLU A 306 2.62 6.06 -14.33
CA GLU A 306 2.85 7.32 -15.07
C GLU A 306 4.31 7.49 -15.52
N ARG A 307 5.26 6.97 -14.73
CA ARG A 307 6.70 7.11 -14.99
C ARG A 307 7.23 6.10 -16.00
N ARG A 308 6.55 4.96 -16.20
CA ARG A 308 7.04 3.82 -16.98
C ARG A 308 6.20 3.47 -18.21
N LYS A 309 5.03 4.11 -18.40
CA LYS A 309 4.10 3.89 -19.52
C LYS A 309 3.67 2.43 -19.72
N ASP A 310 3.58 1.68 -18.63
CA ASP A 310 2.97 0.34 -18.68
C ASP A 310 1.46 0.44 -18.48
N ALA A 311 0.72 -0.50 -19.08
CA ALA A 311 -0.72 -0.57 -18.94
C ALA A 311 -1.07 -1.25 -17.62
N TYR A 312 -1.81 -0.54 -16.77
CA TYR A 312 -2.36 -1.09 -15.55
C TYR A 312 -3.68 -1.81 -15.84
N ILE A 313 -3.74 -3.08 -15.49
CA ILE A 313 -4.86 -3.96 -15.81
C ILE A 313 -5.39 -4.60 -14.53
N ALA A 314 -6.40 -3.96 -13.95
CA ALA A 314 -7.16 -4.44 -12.80
C ALA A 314 -6.30 -4.90 -11.61
N GLY A 315 -5.21 -4.19 -11.26
CA GLY A 315 -4.31 -4.60 -10.17
C GLY A 315 -2.94 -5.11 -10.61
N LEU A 316 -2.79 -5.47 -11.88
CA LEU A 316 -1.57 -6.04 -12.48
C LEU A 316 -1.03 -5.13 -13.59
N TRP A 317 0.13 -5.52 -14.14
CA TRP A 317 0.83 -4.78 -15.19
C TRP A 317 0.97 -5.63 -16.44
N GLU A 318 0.70 -5.04 -17.60
CA GLU A 318 0.69 -5.75 -18.89
C GLU A 318 2.05 -6.38 -19.24
N ASN A 319 3.16 -5.67 -19.00
CA ASN A 319 4.50 -6.18 -19.32
C ASN A 319 5.03 -7.24 -18.33
N ASP A 320 4.35 -7.49 -17.22
CA ASP A 320 4.73 -8.53 -16.24
C ASP A 320 3.55 -9.42 -15.85
N ILE A 321 2.58 -9.53 -16.75
CA ILE A 321 1.34 -10.27 -16.52
C ILE A 321 1.58 -11.74 -16.17
N ALA A 322 2.61 -12.38 -16.74
CA ALA A 322 2.95 -13.76 -16.42
C ALA A 322 3.29 -13.94 -14.93
N THR A 323 4.12 -13.07 -14.36
CA THR A 323 4.46 -13.07 -12.93
C THR A 323 3.30 -12.56 -12.08
N GLY A 324 2.61 -11.52 -12.54
CA GLY A 324 1.46 -10.92 -11.83
C GLY A 324 0.30 -11.90 -11.66
N LEU A 325 0.18 -12.91 -12.52
CA LEU A 325 -0.79 -14.00 -12.37
C LEU A 325 -0.40 -15.03 -11.30
N LEU A 326 0.81 -15.01 -10.76
CA LEU A 326 1.31 -15.98 -9.77
C LEU A 326 1.02 -15.58 -8.31
N TRP A 327 -0.02 -14.79 -8.08
CA TRP A 327 -0.48 -14.51 -6.71
C TRP A 327 -1.14 -15.74 -6.09
N THR A 328 -1.10 -15.84 -4.77
CA THR A 328 -1.85 -16.80 -3.95
C THR A 328 -2.47 -16.06 -2.77
N GLY A 329 -3.49 -16.62 -2.12
CA GLY A 329 -4.04 -16.08 -0.88
C GLY A 329 -4.02 -17.05 0.30
N GLY A 330 -3.93 -16.48 1.49
CA GLY A 330 -4.15 -17.18 2.75
C GLY A 330 -5.53 -17.85 2.78
N GLN A 331 -5.58 -19.13 3.16
CA GLN A 331 -6.82 -19.91 3.13
C GLN A 331 -7.73 -19.62 4.35
N PRO A 332 -9.06 -19.55 4.16
CA PRO A 332 -9.77 -19.68 2.88
C PRO A 332 -9.83 -18.36 2.10
N LEU A 333 -9.77 -18.45 0.77
CA LEU A 333 -10.11 -17.33 -0.11
C LEU A 333 -11.60 -16.99 0.00
N HIS A 334 -11.92 -15.72 0.22
CA HIS A 334 -13.30 -15.26 0.22
C HIS A 334 -13.59 -14.49 -1.07
N LYS A 335 -14.61 -14.90 -1.82
CA LYS A 335 -15.18 -14.05 -2.88
C LYS A 335 -15.97 -12.90 -2.22
N PRO A 336 -15.76 -11.65 -2.65
CA PRO A 336 -16.55 -10.53 -2.19
C PRO A 336 -18.02 -10.71 -2.61
N LYS A 337 -18.94 -10.10 -1.86
CA LYS A 337 -20.39 -10.18 -2.16
C LYS A 337 -20.76 -9.49 -3.47
N THR A 338 -20.04 -8.42 -3.78
CA THR A 338 -20.22 -7.62 -4.99
C THR A 338 -19.02 -7.85 -5.89
N TRP A 339 -19.26 -8.01 -7.20
CA TRP A 339 -18.17 -8.10 -8.16
C TRP A 339 -17.38 -6.78 -8.18
N ARG A 340 -16.04 -6.86 -8.09
CA ARG A 340 -15.15 -5.69 -8.11
C ARG A 340 -13.93 -5.83 -9.04
N ALA A 341 -13.59 -7.05 -9.44
CA ALA A 341 -12.47 -7.32 -10.35
C ALA A 341 -12.62 -8.71 -11.02
N PRO A 342 -12.04 -8.90 -12.23
CA PRO A 342 -11.93 -10.18 -12.93
C PRO A 342 -11.23 -11.27 -12.10
N SER A 343 -11.56 -12.55 -12.32
CA SER A 343 -11.05 -13.66 -11.48
C SER A 343 -9.53 -13.82 -11.48
N TRP A 344 -8.85 -13.36 -12.55
CA TRP A 344 -7.40 -13.38 -12.66
C TRP A 344 -6.70 -12.30 -11.84
N SER A 345 -7.41 -11.27 -11.40
CA SER A 345 -6.88 -10.22 -10.54
C SER A 345 -6.85 -10.66 -9.08
N TRP A 346 -5.80 -10.29 -8.36
CA TRP A 346 -5.71 -10.46 -6.89
C TRP A 346 -6.83 -9.71 -6.17
N ALA A 347 -7.35 -8.64 -6.76
CA ALA A 347 -8.43 -7.85 -6.20
C ALA A 347 -9.79 -8.56 -6.28
N SER A 348 -9.90 -9.71 -6.96
CA SER A 348 -11.15 -10.48 -7.05
C SER A 348 -11.53 -11.22 -5.78
N VAL A 349 -10.62 -11.31 -4.81
CA VAL A 349 -10.81 -12.02 -3.54
C VAL A 349 -10.44 -11.15 -2.35
N THR A 350 -10.99 -11.46 -1.18
CA THR A 350 -10.58 -10.91 0.11
C THR A 350 -9.76 -11.96 0.85
N ALA A 351 -8.44 -11.80 0.85
CA ALA A 351 -7.47 -12.68 1.51
C ALA A 351 -6.13 -11.95 1.70
N ASP A 352 -5.26 -12.52 2.54
CA ASP A 352 -3.86 -12.10 2.61
C ASP A 352 -3.14 -12.62 1.36
N ILE A 353 -2.88 -11.72 0.40
CA ILE A 353 -2.26 -12.05 -0.87
C ILE A 353 -0.74 -12.14 -0.70
N ASP A 354 -0.14 -13.16 -1.30
CA ASP A 354 1.30 -13.34 -1.46
C ASP A 354 1.62 -13.54 -2.96
N PHE A 355 2.67 -12.91 -3.47
CA PHE A 355 3.12 -13.11 -4.84
C PHE A 355 4.38 -13.96 -4.88
N GLU A 356 4.37 -14.97 -5.75
CA GLU A 356 5.59 -15.67 -6.14
C GLU A 356 6.47 -14.75 -7.01
N SER A 357 7.18 -13.83 -6.37
CA SER A 357 8.04 -12.83 -7.02
C SER A 357 9.53 -13.06 -6.72
N GLY A 358 10.41 -12.61 -7.62
CA GLY A 358 11.87 -12.74 -7.46
C GLY A 358 12.47 -14.04 -8.00
N TRP A 359 11.69 -14.87 -8.69
CA TRP A 359 12.20 -16.06 -9.39
C TRP A 359 12.91 -15.68 -10.69
N ASP A 360 14.02 -16.36 -10.97
CA ASP A 360 14.61 -16.47 -12.29
C ASP A 360 13.88 -17.56 -13.09
N GLY A 361 13.25 -17.15 -14.19
CA GLY A 361 12.46 -18.08 -14.98
C GLY A 361 11.94 -17.47 -16.26
N GLN A 362 11.18 -18.27 -17.00
CA GLN A 362 10.71 -17.93 -18.34
C GLN A 362 9.19 -17.97 -18.40
N PRO A 363 8.52 -16.88 -18.85
CA PRO A 363 7.08 -16.91 -19.06
C PRO A 363 6.73 -17.92 -20.17
N ARG A 364 5.66 -18.69 -19.94
CA ARG A 364 5.08 -19.68 -20.87
C ARG A 364 3.78 -19.22 -21.51
N VAL A 365 3.29 -18.06 -21.10
CA VAL A 365 2.16 -17.37 -21.72
C VAL A 365 2.63 -16.08 -22.39
N SER A 366 1.93 -15.73 -23.45
CA SER A 366 1.96 -14.39 -24.02
C SER A 366 0.58 -13.75 -23.87
N ASN A 367 0.55 -12.52 -23.38
CA ASN A 367 -0.67 -11.71 -23.40
C ASN A 367 -0.90 -11.20 -24.82
N VAL A 368 -2.12 -11.41 -25.31
CA VAL A 368 -2.54 -11.01 -26.66
C VAL A 368 -3.42 -9.78 -26.59
N VAL A 369 -4.35 -9.74 -25.64
CA VAL A 369 -5.27 -8.62 -25.43
C VAL A 369 -5.61 -8.53 -23.95
N SER A 370 -5.49 -7.33 -23.39
CA SER A 370 -6.05 -6.99 -22.09
C SER A 370 -7.11 -5.90 -22.29
N VAL A 371 -8.32 -6.11 -21.78
CA VAL A 371 -9.39 -5.10 -21.81
C VAL A 371 -9.91 -4.90 -20.40
N THR A 372 -9.92 -3.64 -19.98
CA THR A 372 -10.57 -3.18 -18.74
C THR A 372 -11.50 -2.03 -19.09
N ASP A 373 -12.65 -1.95 -18.41
CA ASP A 373 -13.60 -0.83 -18.53
C ASP A 373 -13.53 0.04 -17.26
N PRO A 374 -12.61 1.02 -17.19
CA PRO A 374 -12.44 1.86 -16.01
C PRO A 374 -13.63 2.80 -15.80
N ILE A 375 -14.02 3.00 -14.54
CA ILE A 375 -15.13 3.91 -14.19
C ILE A 375 -14.72 5.37 -14.38
N LEU A 376 -13.53 5.75 -13.90
CA LEU A 376 -13.04 7.14 -13.88
C LEU A 376 -11.59 7.24 -14.35
N SER A 377 -10.75 6.33 -13.88
CA SER A 377 -9.30 6.32 -14.12
C SER A 377 -8.86 4.90 -14.48
N PRO A 378 -7.90 4.72 -15.40
CA PRO A 378 -7.36 3.41 -15.74
C PRO A 378 -6.74 2.68 -14.53
N TYR A 379 -6.39 3.41 -13.46
CA TYR A 379 -5.79 2.87 -12.24
C TYR A 379 -6.80 2.52 -11.14
N GLY A 380 -8.08 2.83 -11.33
CA GLY A 380 -9.11 2.73 -10.31
C GLY A 380 -10.08 1.56 -10.50
N PRO A 381 -11.30 1.67 -9.93
CA PRO A 381 -12.36 0.69 -10.13
C PRO A 381 -12.74 0.52 -11.59
N ILE A 382 -13.14 -0.71 -11.92
CA ILE A 382 -13.53 -1.14 -13.27
C ILE A 382 -14.93 -1.75 -13.24
N LYS A 383 -15.64 -1.72 -14.37
CA LYS A 383 -16.97 -2.33 -14.55
C LYS A 383 -16.90 -3.74 -15.12
N SER A 384 -15.85 -4.02 -15.89
CA SER A 384 -15.58 -5.32 -16.48
C SER A 384 -14.10 -5.41 -16.86
N GLY A 385 -13.62 -6.63 -17.08
CA GLY A 385 -12.33 -6.85 -17.71
C GLY A 385 -12.14 -8.29 -18.13
N HIS A 386 -11.35 -8.50 -19.18
CA HIS A 386 -10.95 -9.84 -19.61
C HIS A 386 -9.50 -9.83 -20.09
N LEU A 387 -8.87 -11.00 -19.99
CA LEU A 387 -7.49 -11.21 -20.37
C LEU A 387 -7.43 -12.36 -21.37
N GLU A 388 -6.89 -12.10 -22.55
CA GLU A 388 -6.66 -13.13 -23.58
C GLU A 388 -5.20 -13.55 -23.60
N LEU A 389 -4.97 -14.82 -23.26
CA LEU A 389 -3.64 -15.41 -23.19
C LEU A 389 -3.48 -16.48 -24.26
N THR A 390 -2.28 -16.58 -24.84
CA THR A 390 -1.86 -17.75 -25.60
C THR A 390 -0.91 -18.59 -24.76
N GLY A 391 -1.25 -19.85 -24.54
CA GLY A 391 -0.43 -20.79 -23.77
C GLY A 391 -0.93 -22.22 -23.88
N ARG A 392 -0.24 -23.14 -23.20
CA ARG A 392 -0.57 -24.57 -23.21
C ARG A 392 -1.54 -24.90 -22.09
N THR A 393 -2.71 -25.40 -22.47
CA THR A 393 -3.78 -25.75 -21.54
C THR A 393 -4.07 -27.24 -21.58
N VAL A 394 -4.20 -27.87 -20.40
CA VAL A 394 -4.51 -29.29 -20.24
C VAL A 394 -5.73 -29.48 -19.34
N PRO A 395 -6.62 -30.45 -19.63
CA PRO A 395 -7.69 -30.79 -18.70
C PRO A 395 -7.12 -31.46 -17.45
N VAL A 396 -7.65 -31.10 -16.28
CA VAL A 396 -7.29 -31.68 -14.98
C VAL A 396 -8.48 -32.49 -14.46
N GLN A 397 -8.23 -33.76 -14.13
CA GLN A 397 -9.21 -34.62 -13.48
C GLN A 397 -8.89 -34.75 -11.99
N GLY A 398 -9.86 -35.11 -11.15
CA GLY A 398 -9.63 -35.61 -9.79
C GLY A 398 -8.92 -34.68 -8.80
N ILE A 399 -9.24 -33.38 -8.82
CA ILE A 399 -8.75 -32.42 -7.81
C ILE A 399 -9.16 -32.95 -6.43
N PRO A 400 -8.21 -33.18 -5.50
CA PRO A 400 -8.52 -33.68 -4.16
C PRO A 400 -9.53 -32.78 -3.46
N GLU A 401 -10.53 -33.39 -2.81
CA GLU A 401 -11.49 -32.66 -1.95
C GLU A 401 -10.78 -31.98 -0.76
N ASP A 402 -9.63 -32.51 -0.35
CA ASP A 402 -8.83 -32.00 0.76
C ASP A 402 -7.76 -31.02 0.26
N ARG A 403 -8.05 -29.73 0.46
CA ARG A 403 -7.50 -28.58 -0.29
C ARG A 403 -6.13 -28.08 0.19
N THR A 404 -5.46 -28.82 1.07
CA THR A 404 -4.11 -28.53 1.57
C THR A 404 -3.29 -29.79 1.76
N VAL A 405 -3.29 -30.68 0.78
CA VAL A 405 -2.40 -31.84 0.78
C VAL A 405 -1.31 -31.59 -0.25
N ALA A 406 -0.05 -31.60 0.18
CA ALA A 406 1.04 -32.04 -0.69
C ALA A 406 0.67 -33.47 -1.11
N ALA A 407 -0.13 -33.59 -2.18
CA ALA A 407 -0.82 -34.81 -2.54
C ALA A 407 0.20 -35.82 -3.03
N ARG A 408 0.77 -36.59 -2.08
CA ARG A 408 1.67 -37.72 -2.34
C ARG A 408 1.00 -38.84 -3.15
N SER A 409 -0.26 -38.69 -3.58
CA SER A 409 -1.00 -39.63 -4.42
C SER A 409 -1.23 -39.16 -5.87
N TRP A 410 -0.84 -37.93 -6.24
CA TRP A 410 -0.81 -37.48 -7.64
C TRP A 410 0.63 -37.47 -8.14
N ARG A 411 0.88 -38.13 -9.29
CA ARG A 411 2.20 -38.39 -9.92
C ARG A 411 3.34 -37.49 -9.38
N LYS A 412 4.04 -37.94 -8.33
CA LYS A 412 5.32 -37.48 -7.75
C LYS A 412 5.73 -35.98 -7.72
N SER A 413 4.96 -34.99 -8.18
CA SER A 413 5.49 -33.63 -8.36
C SER A 413 4.45 -32.49 -8.47
N THR A 414 3.19 -32.67 -8.06
CA THR A 414 2.17 -31.58 -8.11
C THR A 414 1.82 -31.02 -6.73
N MET A 415 1.90 -29.69 -6.58
CA MET A 415 1.47 -28.96 -5.38
C MET A 415 0.37 -27.97 -5.76
N LEU A 416 -0.83 -28.16 -5.20
CA LEU A 416 -1.95 -27.25 -5.39
C LEU A 416 -1.83 -26.09 -4.41
N LEU A 417 -1.99 -24.88 -4.92
CA LEU A 417 -1.94 -23.65 -4.15
C LEU A 417 -3.23 -22.87 -4.43
N ASP A 418 -3.94 -22.49 -3.38
CA ASP A 418 -5.03 -21.53 -3.50
C ASP A 418 -6.33 -22.00 -4.21
N CYS A 419 -6.67 -23.29 -4.16
CA CYS A 419 -7.86 -23.87 -4.80
C CYS A 419 -9.20 -23.56 -4.07
N GLY A 420 -9.32 -22.39 -3.46
CA GLY A 420 -10.33 -22.06 -2.45
C GLY A 420 -11.75 -21.86 -2.95
N LEU A 421 -12.00 -21.73 -4.26
CA LEU A 421 -13.36 -21.48 -4.76
C LEU A 421 -14.22 -22.76 -4.69
N GLN A 422 -15.35 -22.68 -3.99
CA GLN A 422 -16.34 -23.77 -3.82
C GLN A 422 -16.90 -24.27 -5.17
N GLU A 423 -17.32 -25.54 -5.19
CA GLU A 423 -18.03 -26.28 -6.27
C GLU A 423 -17.79 -25.77 -7.70
N THR A 424 -16.79 -26.34 -8.38
CA THR A 424 -16.68 -26.17 -9.83
C THR A 424 -17.76 -27.00 -10.52
N SER A 425 -18.76 -26.33 -11.08
CA SER A 425 -19.76 -26.99 -11.94
C SER A 425 -19.19 -27.34 -13.33
N GLY A 426 -18.08 -26.69 -13.72
CA GLY A 426 -17.40 -26.86 -15.00
C GLY A 426 -16.13 -27.72 -14.92
N SER A 427 -15.71 -28.23 -16.08
CA SER A 427 -14.44 -28.97 -16.23
C SER A 427 -13.24 -28.09 -15.90
N VAL A 428 -12.32 -28.60 -15.08
CA VAL A 428 -11.11 -27.88 -14.69
C VAL A 428 -9.97 -28.11 -15.66
N HIS A 429 -9.21 -27.06 -15.90
CA HIS A 429 -8.05 -27.03 -16.76
C HIS A 429 -6.87 -26.38 -16.03
N ALA A 430 -5.65 -26.73 -16.44
CA ALA A 430 -4.43 -26.07 -16.02
C ALA A 430 -3.79 -25.38 -17.23
N LEU A 431 -3.40 -24.12 -17.08
CA LEU A 431 -2.63 -23.35 -18.06
C LEU A 431 -1.22 -23.16 -17.53
N SER A 432 -0.19 -23.64 -18.24
CA SER A 432 1.21 -23.35 -17.87
C SER A 432 1.54 -21.87 -18.12
N VAL A 433 2.01 -21.17 -17.09
CA VAL A 433 2.25 -19.72 -17.07
C VAL A 433 3.71 -19.35 -16.94
N PHE A 434 4.47 -20.06 -16.09
CA PHE A 434 5.84 -19.65 -15.78
C PHE A 434 6.73 -20.83 -15.40
N ASP A 435 7.89 -20.92 -16.00
CA ASP A 435 8.88 -21.96 -15.74
C ASP A 435 9.95 -21.45 -14.79
N VAL A 436 10.22 -22.19 -13.71
CA VAL A 436 11.24 -21.83 -12.70
C VAL A 436 12.58 -22.44 -13.09
N ASP A 437 13.59 -21.63 -13.42
CA ASP A 437 14.81 -22.17 -14.03
C ASP A 437 15.92 -22.56 -13.04
N VAL A 438 16.14 -21.92 -11.89
CA VAL A 438 17.00 -22.48 -10.81
C VAL A 438 16.65 -21.84 -9.46
N GLY A 439 16.13 -22.62 -8.50
CA GLY A 439 15.66 -22.05 -7.24
C GLY A 439 16.75 -21.41 -6.36
N PHE A 440 16.64 -20.11 -6.08
CA PHE A 440 17.04 -19.60 -4.77
C PHE A 440 16.06 -20.18 -3.74
N ARG A 441 16.36 -21.37 -3.19
CA ARG A 441 15.59 -21.98 -2.10
C ARG A 441 16.48 -22.04 -0.85
N PRO A 442 16.02 -21.59 0.34
CA PRO A 442 16.84 -21.57 1.57
C PRO A 442 17.05 -22.96 2.20
N PHE A 443 17.05 -24.03 1.40
CA PHE A 443 17.14 -25.42 1.87
C PHE A 443 18.35 -26.13 1.26
N ALA A 444 18.89 -27.09 2.02
CA ALA A 444 20.18 -27.72 1.74
C ALA A 444 20.24 -28.50 0.40
N PRO A 445 21.42 -28.59 -0.26
CA PRO A 445 21.59 -29.14 -1.62
C PRO A 445 21.28 -30.64 -1.79
N SER A 446 20.97 -31.39 -0.72
CA SER A 446 20.78 -32.84 -0.77
C SER A 446 19.37 -33.30 -1.21
N VAL A 447 18.49 -32.39 -1.64
CA VAL A 447 17.13 -32.69 -2.16
C VAL A 447 17.00 -32.35 -3.66
N LEU A 448 18.11 -32.09 -4.36
CA LEU A 448 18.14 -31.37 -5.65
C LEU A 448 17.88 -32.19 -6.94
N ASP A 449 17.44 -33.45 -6.90
CA ASP A 449 17.34 -34.27 -8.13
C ASP A 449 15.89 -34.51 -8.65
N VAL A 450 14.88 -33.77 -8.15
CA VAL A 450 13.46 -34.00 -8.53
C VAL A 450 12.65 -32.73 -8.83
N ARG A 451 13.25 -31.52 -8.84
CA ARG A 451 12.48 -30.25 -8.92
C ARG A 451 12.89 -29.27 -10.03
N ASN A 452 13.78 -29.64 -10.95
CA ASN A 452 14.17 -28.80 -12.09
C ASN A 452 13.19 -28.85 -13.28
N ASN A 453 12.06 -29.57 -13.16
CA ASN A 453 11.09 -29.76 -14.23
C ASN A 453 9.69 -29.24 -13.88
N LEU A 454 9.59 -28.19 -13.06
CA LEU A 454 8.32 -27.66 -12.58
C LEU A 454 7.93 -26.36 -13.31
N THR A 455 6.62 -26.20 -13.50
CA THR A 455 5.99 -25.00 -14.07
C THR A 455 4.86 -24.56 -13.15
N TRP A 456 4.71 -23.25 -13.01
CA TRP A 456 3.54 -22.64 -12.41
C TRP A 456 2.39 -22.67 -13.39
N ALA A 457 1.27 -23.22 -12.97
CA ALA A 457 0.07 -23.35 -13.78
C ALA A 457 -1.14 -22.73 -13.10
N LEU A 458 -1.90 -21.91 -13.83
CA LEU A 458 -3.19 -21.41 -13.38
C LEU A 458 -4.23 -22.52 -13.48
N LEU A 459 -5.00 -22.71 -12.42
CA LEU A 459 -6.16 -23.57 -12.42
C LEU A 459 -7.38 -22.77 -12.85
N LEU A 460 -8.10 -23.30 -13.82
CA LEU A 460 -9.15 -22.62 -14.55
C LEU A 460 -10.41 -23.49 -14.60
N THR A 461 -11.58 -22.93 -14.30
CA THR A 461 -12.86 -23.59 -14.55
C THR A 461 -13.47 -23.05 -15.85
N SER A 462 -13.97 -23.94 -16.71
CA SER A 462 -14.58 -23.55 -17.98
C SER A 462 -15.99 -23.00 -17.76
N ILE A 463 -16.25 -21.82 -18.33
CA ILE A 463 -17.58 -21.21 -18.40
C ILE A 463 -18.23 -21.52 -19.76
N SER A 464 -17.44 -21.37 -20.84
CA SER A 464 -17.84 -21.70 -22.21
C SER A 464 -16.60 -22.08 -23.03
N VAL A 465 -16.76 -22.24 -24.36
CA VAL A 465 -15.66 -22.62 -25.25
C VAL A 465 -14.55 -21.56 -25.18
N ASP A 466 -13.36 -21.99 -24.75
CA ASP A 466 -12.16 -21.16 -24.59
C ASP A 466 -12.31 -19.95 -23.63
N VAL A 467 -13.36 -19.92 -22.80
CA VAL A 467 -13.59 -18.89 -21.76
C VAL A 467 -13.59 -19.53 -20.38
N TYR A 468 -12.78 -18.95 -19.48
CA TYR A 468 -12.46 -19.53 -18.20
C TYR A 468 -12.54 -18.51 -17.05
N GLU A 469 -12.76 -19.02 -15.84
CA GLU A 469 -12.52 -18.31 -14.58
C GLU A 469 -11.32 -18.93 -13.87
N ARG A 470 -10.44 -18.10 -13.30
CA ARG A 470 -9.37 -18.56 -12.42
C ARG A 470 -9.95 -19.07 -11.11
N ILE A 471 -9.46 -20.23 -10.68
CA ILE A 471 -9.86 -20.88 -9.41
C ILE A 471 -8.70 -21.23 -8.48
N GLY A 472 -7.45 -21.06 -8.93
CA GLY A 472 -6.27 -21.31 -8.10
C GLY A 472 -4.98 -21.33 -8.91
N LEU A 473 -3.91 -21.76 -8.25
CA LEU A 473 -2.56 -21.90 -8.79
C LEU A 473 -2.01 -23.31 -8.48
N ALA A 474 -1.08 -23.81 -9.27
CA ALA A 474 -0.43 -25.09 -8.98
C ALA A 474 1.01 -25.09 -9.47
N GLU A 475 1.89 -25.74 -8.72
CA GLU A 475 3.20 -26.17 -9.22
C GLU A 475 2.99 -27.56 -9.85
N MET A 476 3.25 -27.70 -11.16
CA MET A 476 3.00 -28.92 -11.94
C MET A 476 4.23 -29.33 -12.74
N ASP A 477 4.30 -30.60 -13.13
CA ASP A 477 5.39 -31.11 -13.98
C ASP A 477 5.27 -30.55 -15.41
N ARG A 478 6.38 -29.99 -15.94
CA ARG A 478 6.46 -29.41 -17.29
C ARG A 478 6.09 -30.41 -18.37
N GLU A 479 6.42 -31.70 -18.18
CA GLU A 479 6.13 -32.77 -19.15
C GLU A 479 4.64 -32.93 -19.47
N ILE A 480 3.77 -32.57 -18.51
CA ILE A 480 2.30 -32.64 -18.69
C ILE A 480 1.87 -31.73 -19.85
N PHE A 481 2.56 -30.61 -20.05
CA PHE A 481 2.22 -29.59 -21.04
C PHE A 481 2.94 -29.78 -22.38
N GLU A 482 3.98 -30.60 -22.47
CA GLU A 482 4.78 -30.76 -23.70
C GLU A 482 3.98 -31.24 -24.91
N LYS A 483 2.98 -32.10 -24.66
CA LYS A 483 2.09 -32.64 -25.71
C LYS A 483 0.85 -31.79 -25.93
N ALA A 484 0.63 -30.77 -25.11
CA ALA A 484 -0.50 -29.88 -25.22
C ALA A 484 -0.26 -28.86 -26.35
N ARG A 485 -1.29 -28.60 -27.14
CA ARG A 485 -1.22 -27.53 -28.15
C ARG A 485 -1.39 -26.18 -27.46
N GLU A 486 -0.66 -25.18 -27.94
CA GLU A 486 -0.94 -23.80 -27.58
C GLU A 486 -2.31 -23.40 -28.12
N ARG A 487 -3.08 -22.71 -27.27
CA ARG A 487 -4.40 -22.19 -27.60
C ARG A 487 -4.53 -20.78 -27.05
N ARG A 488 -5.33 -19.98 -27.72
CA ARG A 488 -5.79 -18.69 -27.22
C ARG A 488 -6.99 -18.94 -26.33
N ILE A 489 -6.94 -18.47 -25.11
CA ILE A 489 -8.02 -18.57 -24.13
C ILE A 489 -8.35 -17.20 -23.56
N THR A 490 -9.57 -17.03 -23.09
CA THR A 490 -10.03 -15.82 -22.40
C THR A 490 -10.26 -16.14 -20.93
N ILE A 491 -9.73 -15.31 -20.03
CA ILE A 491 -9.98 -15.38 -18.59
C ILE A 491 -10.77 -14.12 -18.18
N VAL A 492 -11.90 -14.32 -17.51
CA VAL A 492 -12.83 -13.25 -17.10
C VAL A 492 -12.88 -13.02 -15.60
#